data_AF-A0A284VN51-F1
#
_entry.id   AF-A0A284VN51-F1
#
_cell.length_a   1.000
_cell.length_b   1.000
_cell.length_c   1.000
_cell.angle_alpha   90.00
_cell.angle_beta   90.00
_cell.angle_gamma   90.00
#
_symmetry.space_group_name_H-M   'P 1'
#
loop_
_entity.id
_entity.type
_entity.pdbx_description
1 polymer ?
#
loop_
_entity_poly.entity_id
_entity_poly.type
_entity_poly.pdbx_seq_one_letter_code
_entity_poly.pdbx_strand_id
1 'polypeptide(L)'
;MMERTKELNLLVRHAAGKTRKRLNEENRYVMGGKMQTVQIMEETLESESNEIALYFAMSRKAEEEGHTEIANYLRDIAMDEAWHAAEFAMLLGKIKDTASNLEIMLEDEIKTEKEKEEAAKVAISEGNESAFRVFTWSMYGERNHKEGIKEALLKLREKVKSTMTNH
;
A
#
# COMPACT_ATOMS: atom_id res chain seq x y z
N MET A 1 2.66 -54.69 -12.77
CA MET A 1 3.40 -53.41 -12.93
C MET A 1 3.70 -53.09 -14.41
N MET A 2 2.75 -53.30 -15.34
CA MET A 2 2.94 -52.99 -16.78
C MET A 2 1.84 -52.09 -17.38
N GLU A 3 0.79 -51.80 -16.60
CA GLU A 3 -0.32 -50.90 -17.01
C GLU A 3 -0.01 -49.42 -16.75
N ARG A 4 0.66 -49.08 -15.63
CA ARG A 4 0.98 -47.67 -15.28
C ARG A 4 2.00 -47.00 -16.21
N THR A 5 2.79 -47.76 -16.96
CA THR A 5 3.80 -47.23 -17.90
C THR A 5 3.23 -46.87 -19.28
N LYS A 6 2.03 -47.34 -19.63
CA LYS A 6 1.37 -46.97 -20.89
C LYS A 6 0.61 -45.63 -20.78
N GLU A 7 -0.04 -45.36 -19.65
CA GLU A 7 -0.73 -44.08 -19.41
C GLU A 7 0.24 -42.89 -19.36
N LEU A 8 1.42 -43.07 -18.73
CA LEU A 8 2.44 -42.01 -18.66
C LEU A 8 2.99 -41.64 -20.06
N ASN A 9 3.20 -42.64 -20.92
CA ASN A 9 3.71 -42.40 -22.28
C ASN A 9 2.66 -41.78 -23.24
N LEU A 10 1.37 -42.01 -23.00
CA LEU A 10 0.28 -41.36 -23.73
C LEU A 10 0.13 -39.88 -23.33
N LEU A 11 0.33 -39.54 -22.05
CA LEU A 11 0.32 -38.16 -21.56
C LEU A 11 1.47 -37.32 -22.13
N VAL A 12 2.68 -37.88 -22.22
CA VAL A 12 3.86 -37.17 -22.75
C VAL A 12 3.75 -36.93 -24.26
N ARG A 13 3.21 -37.88 -25.04
CA ARG A 13 3.05 -37.71 -26.49
C ARG A 13 1.93 -36.73 -26.87
N HIS A 14 0.91 -36.57 -26.02
CA HIS A 14 -0.15 -35.56 -26.24
C HIS A 14 0.30 -34.13 -25.94
N ALA A 15 1.40 -33.94 -25.19
CA ALA A 15 1.98 -32.64 -24.87
C ALA A 15 2.80 -32.04 -26.04
N ALA A 16 3.44 -32.87 -26.89
CA ALA A 16 4.34 -32.40 -27.94
C ALA A 16 3.64 -31.92 -29.23
N GLY A 17 2.41 -32.39 -29.50
CA GLY A 17 1.64 -32.02 -30.70
C GLY A 17 0.75 -30.78 -30.56
N LYS A 18 0.44 -30.36 -29.32
CA LYS A 18 -0.40 -29.18 -29.04
C LYS A 18 0.36 -27.85 -29.03
N THR A 19 1.70 -27.90 -29.08
CA THR A 19 2.56 -26.73 -28.82
C THR A 19 2.46 -25.65 -29.90
N ARG A 20 2.26 -25.98 -31.19
CA ARG A 20 2.30 -24.94 -32.24
C ARG A 20 1.01 -24.13 -32.42
N LYS A 21 -0.15 -24.69 -32.07
CA LYS A 21 -1.43 -23.96 -32.10
C LYS A 21 -1.69 -23.18 -30.81
N ARG A 22 -1.26 -23.71 -29.65
CA ARG A 22 -1.33 -23.00 -28.36
C ARG A 22 -0.46 -21.76 -28.32
N LEU A 23 0.72 -21.75 -28.95
CA LEU A 23 1.57 -20.57 -28.98
C LEU A 23 0.88 -19.35 -29.65
N ASN A 24 -0.03 -19.56 -30.60
CA ASN A 24 -0.80 -18.46 -31.22
C ASN A 24 -2.05 -18.05 -30.41
N GLU A 25 -2.52 -18.89 -29.48
CA GLU A 25 -3.61 -18.58 -28.55
C GLU A 25 -3.10 -17.95 -27.25
N GLU A 26 -1.97 -18.43 -26.72
CA GLU A 26 -1.25 -17.83 -25.60
C GLU A 26 -0.73 -16.43 -25.99
N ASN A 27 -0.27 -16.21 -27.23
CA ASN A 27 0.09 -14.87 -27.71
C ASN A 27 -1.11 -13.91 -27.88
N ARG A 28 -2.35 -14.41 -27.96
CA ARG A 28 -3.55 -13.54 -27.90
C ARG A 28 -3.91 -13.15 -26.48
N TYR A 29 -3.55 -13.96 -25.48
CA TYR A 29 -3.72 -13.63 -24.06
C TYR A 29 -2.68 -12.60 -23.58
N VAL A 30 -1.52 -12.54 -24.25
CA VAL A 30 -0.40 -11.66 -23.89
C VAL A 30 -0.55 -10.22 -24.46
N MET A 31 -1.46 -9.99 -25.40
CA MET A 31 -1.54 -8.71 -26.13
C MET A 31 -2.78 -7.84 -25.80
N GLY A 32 -3.31 -7.88 -24.57
CA GLY A 32 -4.49 -7.05 -24.24
C GLY A 32 -4.91 -6.82 -22.78
N GLY A 33 -4.21 -7.31 -21.76
CA GLY A 33 -4.62 -7.02 -20.38
C GLY A 33 -3.50 -7.21 -19.36
N LYS A 34 -3.33 -6.25 -18.46
CA LYS A 34 -2.64 -6.48 -17.17
C LYS A 34 -3.25 -7.75 -16.53
N MET A 35 -2.44 -8.59 -15.90
CA MET A 35 -2.91 -9.84 -15.27
C MET A 35 -4.07 -9.55 -14.31
N GLN A 36 -5.21 -10.20 -14.51
CA GLN A 36 -6.45 -10.01 -13.75
C GLN A 36 -6.21 -10.00 -12.22
N THR A 37 -5.35 -10.88 -11.70
CA THR A 37 -5.03 -10.94 -10.27
C THR A 37 -4.30 -9.69 -9.77
N VAL A 38 -3.34 -9.15 -10.53
CA VAL A 38 -2.61 -7.94 -10.10
C VAL A 38 -3.56 -6.75 -10.06
N GLN A 39 -4.44 -6.63 -11.06
CA GLN A 39 -5.46 -5.58 -11.06
C GLN A 39 -6.41 -5.72 -9.87
N ILE A 40 -6.91 -6.93 -9.59
CA ILE A 40 -7.76 -7.18 -8.42
C ILE A 40 -7.04 -6.77 -7.13
N MET A 41 -5.76 -7.12 -6.96
CA MET A 41 -5.00 -6.72 -5.77
C MET A 41 -4.78 -5.20 -5.69
N GLU A 42 -4.56 -4.52 -6.81
CA GLU A 42 -4.45 -3.05 -6.85
C GLU A 42 -5.78 -2.39 -6.40
N GLU A 43 -6.90 -2.89 -6.92
CA GLU A 43 -8.25 -2.42 -6.57
C GLU A 43 -8.60 -2.73 -5.11
N THR A 44 -8.27 -3.92 -4.61
CA THR A 44 -8.49 -4.28 -3.20
C THR A 44 -7.65 -3.41 -2.29
N LEU A 45 -6.36 -3.21 -2.58
CA LEU A 45 -5.51 -2.31 -1.79
C LEU A 45 -6.11 -0.89 -1.68
N GLU A 46 -6.63 -0.34 -2.79
CA GLU A 46 -7.28 0.97 -2.79
C GLU A 46 -8.56 0.98 -1.96
N SER A 47 -9.41 -0.05 -2.10
CA SER A 47 -10.65 -0.20 -1.34
C SER A 47 -10.38 -0.28 0.16
N GLU A 48 -9.52 -1.20 0.60
CA GLU A 48 -9.17 -1.39 2.02
C GLU A 48 -8.57 -0.09 2.61
N SER A 49 -7.69 0.58 1.85
CA SER A 49 -7.10 1.85 2.29
C SER A 49 -8.15 2.96 2.49
N ASN A 50 -9.20 2.98 1.65
CA ASN A 50 -10.30 3.93 1.78
C ASN A 50 -11.20 3.60 2.98
N GLU A 51 -11.43 2.32 3.27
CA GLU A 51 -12.22 1.87 4.42
C GLU A 51 -11.62 2.32 5.76
N ILE A 52 -10.29 2.30 5.90
CA ILE A 52 -9.58 2.80 7.09
C ILE A 52 -10.04 4.23 7.44
N ALA A 53 -10.04 5.14 6.46
CA ALA A 53 -10.43 6.54 6.67
C ALA A 53 -11.90 6.67 7.07
N LEU A 54 -12.78 5.90 6.43
CA LEU A 54 -14.21 5.88 6.74
C LEU A 54 -14.48 5.36 8.15
N TYR A 55 -13.84 4.27 8.55
CA TYR A 55 -14.04 3.68 9.88
C TYR A 55 -13.49 4.56 11.00
N PHE A 56 -12.38 5.27 10.80
CA PHE A 56 -11.94 6.30 11.76
C PHE A 56 -12.93 7.46 11.87
N ALA A 57 -13.52 7.92 10.76
CA ALA A 57 -14.54 8.96 10.79
C ALA A 57 -15.82 8.49 11.50
N MET A 58 -16.27 7.25 11.24
CA MET A 58 -17.40 6.63 11.95
C MET A 58 -17.10 6.45 13.43
N SER A 59 -15.89 6.03 13.80
CA SER A 59 -15.45 5.88 15.19
C SER A 59 -15.55 7.21 15.93
N ARG A 60 -15.01 8.28 15.36
CA ARG A 60 -15.13 9.63 15.92
C ARG A 60 -16.58 10.06 16.09
N LYS A 61 -17.43 9.77 15.09
CA LYS A 61 -18.86 10.09 15.16
C LYS A 61 -19.55 9.35 16.30
N ALA A 62 -19.23 8.06 16.50
CA ALA A 62 -19.75 7.27 17.61
C ALA A 62 -19.30 7.82 18.97
N GLU A 63 -18.07 8.33 19.12
CA GLU A 63 -17.65 9.01 20.35
C GLU A 63 -18.43 10.29 20.62
N GLU A 64 -18.64 11.11 19.59
CA GLU A 64 -19.42 12.35 19.68
C GLU A 64 -20.87 12.08 20.12
N GLU A 65 -21.41 10.90 19.78
CA GLU A 65 -22.74 10.43 20.18
C GLU A 65 -22.76 9.69 21.54
N GLY A 66 -21.60 9.50 22.18
CA GLY A 66 -21.48 8.84 23.47
C GLY A 66 -21.40 7.30 23.41
N HIS A 67 -21.18 6.73 22.23
CA HIS A 67 -21.08 5.29 22.00
C HIS A 67 -19.62 4.80 22.01
N THR A 68 -18.94 4.90 23.17
CA THR A 68 -17.51 4.58 23.30
C THR A 68 -17.12 3.16 22.90
N GLU A 69 -17.93 2.15 23.25
CA GLU A 69 -17.64 0.76 22.88
C GLU A 69 -17.68 0.54 21.36
N ILE A 70 -18.66 1.15 20.68
CA ILE A 70 -18.77 1.11 19.22
C ILE A 70 -17.60 1.84 18.57
N ALA A 71 -17.22 3.00 19.10
CA ALA A 71 -16.07 3.75 18.61
C ALA A 71 -14.77 2.94 18.68
N ASN A 72 -14.55 2.22 19.78
CA ASN A 72 -13.38 1.36 19.92
C ASN A 72 -13.43 0.18 18.94
N TYR A 73 -14.58 -0.49 18.81
CA TYR A 73 -14.73 -1.57 17.85
C TYR A 73 -14.48 -1.11 16.40
N LEU A 74 -14.91 0.10 16.02
CA LEU A 74 -14.63 0.68 14.71
C LEU A 74 -13.14 0.98 14.48
N ARG A 75 -12.38 1.30 15.54
CA ARG A 75 -10.91 1.44 15.45
C ARG A 75 -10.23 0.10 15.24
N ASP A 76 -10.73 -0.94 15.90
CA ASP A 76 -10.20 -2.29 15.75
C ASP A 76 -10.39 -2.76 14.30
N ILE A 77 -11.60 -2.56 13.72
CA ILE A 77 -11.84 -2.85 12.30
C ILE A 77 -10.92 -2.03 11.39
N ALA A 78 -10.76 -0.73 11.65
CA ALA A 78 -9.86 0.11 10.85
C ALA A 78 -8.40 -0.40 10.88
N MET A 79 -7.97 -1.03 11.99
CA MET A 79 -6.66 -1.65 12.10
C MET A 79 -6.59 -2.98 11.33
N ASP A 80 -7.65 -3.77 11.35
CA ASP A 80 -7.73 -5.01 10.56
C ASP A 80 -7.62 -4.71 9.06
N GLU A 81 -8.35 -3.70 8.55
CA GLU A 81 -8.24 -3.31 7.13
C GLU A 81 -6.87 -2.72 6.79
N ALA A 82 -6.22 -2.04 7.73
CA ALA A 82 -4.83 -1.60 7.55
C ALA A 82 -3.87 -2.79 7.38
N TRP A 83 -4.08 -3.89 8.11
CA TRP A 83 -3.31 -5.12 7.94
C TRP A 83 -3.63 -5.82 6.62
N HIS A 84 -4.90 -5.89 6.21
CA HIS A 84 -5.27 -6.43 4.89
C HIS A 84 -4.62 -5.64 3.75
N ALA A 85 -4.69 -4.31 3.78
CA ALA A 85 -4.01 -3.44 2.82
C ALA A 85 -2.49 -3.67 2.80
N ALA A 86 -1.85 -3.82 3.96
CA ALA A 86 -0.42 -4.06 4.06
C ALA A 86 0.02 -5.35 3.36
N GLU A 87 -0.74 -6.45 3.51
CA GLU A 87 -0.46 -7.72 2.83
C GLU A 87 -0.51 -7.57 1.30
N PHE A 88 -1.51 -6.87 0.76
CA PHE A 88 -1.58 -6.61 -0.68
C PHE A 88 -0.45 -5.70 -1.16
N ALA A 89 -0.07 -4.68 -0.41
CA ALA A 89 1.07 -3.83 -0.74
C ALA A 89 2.39 -4.62 -0.82
N MET A 90 2.57 -5.60 0.09
CA MET A 90 3.71 -6.52 0.05
C MET A 90 3.68 -7.44 -1.18
N LEU A 91 2.53 -8.07 -1.47
CA LEU A 91 2.37 -8.96 -2.63
C LEU A 91 2.55 -8.23 -3.97
N LEU A 92 2.15 -6.96 -4.03
CA LEU A 92 2.33 -6.08 -5.19
C LEU A 92 3.78 -5.55 -5.33
N GLY A 93 4.68 -5.87 -4.39
CA GLY A 93 6.07 -5.44 -4.43
C GLY A 93 6.25 -3.94 -4.19
N LYS A 94 5.32 -3.28 -3.49
CA LYS A 94 5.38 -1.83 -3.19
C LYS A 94 6.36 -1.50 -2.06
N ILE A 95 6.78 -2.49 -1.27
CA ILE A 95 7.63 -2.32 -0.09
C ILE A 95 9.09 -2.73 -0.40
N LYS A 96 10.05 -1.86 -0.08
CA LYS A 96 11.51 -2.09 -0.20
C LYS A 96 12.14 -2.37 1.16
N ASP A 97 13.47 -2.30 1.27
CA ASP A 97 14.14 -2.31 2.57
C ASP A 97 13.81 -1.05 3.39
N THR A 98 14.02 -1.12 4.71
CA THR A 98 13.63 -0.06 5.65
C THR A 98 14.27 1.28 5.33
N ALA A 99 15.55 1.33 4.91
CA ALA A 99 16.21 2.59 4.62
C ALA A 99 15.63 3.22 3.35
N SER A 100 15.50 2.44 2.27
CA SER A 100 14.88 2.89 1.02
C SER A 100 13.44 3.38 1.22
N ASN A 101 12.63 2.67 2.02
CA ASN A 101 11.26 3.10 2.29
C ASN A 101 11.23 4.44 3.05
N LEU A 102 12.08 4.64 4.06
CA LEU A 102 12.15 5.89 4.81
C LEU A 102 12.66 7.06 3.95
N GLU A 103 13.58 6.81 3.01
CA GLU A 103 14.05 7.83 2.07
C GLU A 103 12.93 8.27 1.11
N ILE A 104 12.17 7.30 0.56
CA ILE A 104 10.98 7.60 -0.27
C ILE A 104 9.94 8.38 0.54
N MET A 105 9.62 7.92 1.76
CA MET A 105 8.67 8.63 2.62
C MET A 105 9.12 10.06 2.93
N LEU A 106 10.42 10.30 3.14
CA LEU A 106 10.93 11.65 3.40
C LEU A 106 10.71 12.57 2.19
N GLU A 107 10.98 12.08 0.98
CA GLU A 107 10.75 12.83 -0.26
C GLU A 107 9.27 13.15 -0.46
N ASP A 108 8.40 12.15 -0.24
CA ASP A 108 6.96 12.30 -0.35
C ASP A 108 6.42 13.31 0.67
N GLU A 109 6.85 13.25 1.93
CA GLU A 109 6.43 14.19 2.98
C GLU A 109 6.89 15.64 2.70
N ILE A 110 8.07 15.83 2.11
CA ILE A 110 8.55 17.16 1.66
C ILE A 110 7.67 17.69 0.52
N LYS A 111 7.27 16.83 -0.40
CA LYS A 111 6.39 17.20 -1.51
C LYS A 111 4.98 17.51 -0.99
N THR A 112 4.40 16.64 -0.19
CA THR A 112 3.03 16.77 0.33
C THR A 112 2.87 17.96 1.28
N GLU A 113 3.89 18.29 2.07
CA GLU A 113 3.89 19.55 2.85
C GLU A 113 3.67 20.76 1.93
N LYS A 114 4.44 20.87 0.83
CA LYS A 114 4.33 21.99 -0.11
C LYS A 114 2.96 21.99 -0.80
N GLU A 115 2.48 20.82 -1.21
CA GLU A 115 1.16 20.69 -1.83
C GLU A 115 0.04 21.15 -0.88
N LYS A 116 0.11 20.78 0.40
CA LYS A 116 -0.84 21.21 1.42
C LYS A 116 -0.73 22.70 1.76
N GLU A 117 0.47 23.27 1.71
CA GLU A 117 0.67 24.72 1.85
C GLU A 117 -0.05 25.49 0.73
N GLU A 118 0.13 25.06 -0.53
CA GLU A 118 -0.55 25.68 -1.67
C GLU A 118 -2.07 25.45 -1.63
N ALA A 119 -2.52 24.24 -1.25
CA ALA A 119 -3.94 23.96 -1.06
C ALA A 119 -4.58 24.83 0.03
N ALA A 120 -3.85 25.11 1.12
CA ALA A 120 -4.31 26.04 2.15
C ALA A 120 -4.47 27.47 1.60
N LYS A 121 -3.51 27.96 0.79
CA LYS A 121 -3.59 29.28 0.13
C LYS A 121 -4.80 29.39 -0.79
N VAL A 122 -5.10 28.34 -1.55
CA VAL A 122 -6.30 28.28 -2.40
C VAL A 122 -7.56 28.30 -1.53
N ALA A 123 -7.66 27.43 -0.53
CA ALA A 123 -8.85 27.32 0.32
C ALA A 123 -9.19 28.64 1.04
N ILE A 124 -8.20 29.37 1.55
CA ILE A 124 -8.45 30.67 2.18
C ILE A 124 -8.87 31.73 1.15
N SER A 125 -8.32 31.69 -0.08
CA SER A 125 -8.70 32.63 -1.15
C SER A 125 -10.15 32.42 -1.62
N GLU A 126 -10.66 31.20 -1.52
CA GLU A 126 -12.05 30.84 -1.82
C GLU A 126 -13.01 31.05 -0.63
N GLY A 127 -12.50 31.45 0.54
CA GLY A 127 -13.29 31.59 1.77
C GLY A 127 -13.69 30.24 2.39
N ASN A 128 -13.08 29.13 2.00
CA ASN A 128 -13.34 27.81 2.58
C ASN A 128 -12.49 27.60 3.85
N GLU A 129 -12.94 28.19 4.95
CA GLU A 129 -12.23 28.13 6.24
C GLU A 129 -12.05 26.70 6.77
N SER A 130 -13.02 25.81 6.52
CA SER A 130 -12.94 24.43 6.96
C SER A 130 -11.82 23.67 6.26
N ALA A 131 -11.74 23.78 4.93
CA ALA A 131 -10.65 23.20 4.16
C ALA A 131 -9.30 23.83 4.51
N PHE A 132 -9.24 25.17 4.65
CA PHE A 132 -8.03 25.88 5.05
C PHE A 132 -7.47 25.34 6.37
N ARG A 133 -8.33 25.13 7.37
CA ARG A 133 -7.92 24.58 8.67
C ARG A 133 -7.35 23.17 8.54
N VAL A 134 -8.00 22.30 7.76
CA VAL A 134 -7.57 20.90 7.59
C VAL A 134 -6.25 20.82 6.82
N PHE A 135 -6.10 21.57 5.72
CA PHE A 135 -4.85 21.62 4.97
C PHE A 135 -3.71 22.18 5.82
N THR A 136 -3.95 23.26 6.56
CA THR A 136 -2.94 23.84 7.45
C THR A 136 -2.51 22.86 8.55
N TRP A 137 -3.47 22.25 9.25
CA TRP A 137 -3.18 21.29 10.31
C TRP A 137 -2.42 20.07 9.79
N SER A 138 -2.87 19.49 8.68
CA SER A 138 -2.23 18.33 8.08
C SER A 138 -0.86 18.66 7.48
N MET A 139 -0.61 19.88 7.01
CA MET A 139 0.72 20.36 6.60
C MET A 139 1.71 20.36 7.78
N TYR A 140 1.27 20.80 8.97
CA TYR A 140 2.10 20.69 10.18
C TYR A 140 2.32 19.23 10.60
N GLY A 141 1.36 18.33 10.30
CA GLY A 141 1.56 16.89 10.40
C GLY A 141 2.76 16.42 9.59
N GLU A 142 2.82 16.78 8.31
CA GLU A 142 3.91 16.36 7.42
C GLU A 142 5.27 16.90 7.88
N ARG A 143 5.29 18.11 8.46
CA ARG A 143 6.50 18.64 9.12
C ARG A 143 7.02 17.72 10.20
N ASN A 144 6.14 17.26 11.08
CA ASN A 144 6.50 16.36 12.17
C ASN A 144 6.93 14.99 11.63
N HIS A 145 6.25 14.46 10.60
CA HIS A 145 6.63 13.20 9.97
C HIS A 145 8.04 13.27 9.36
N LYS A 146 8.38 14.33 8.61
CA LYS A 146 9.73 14.51 8.07
C LYS A 146 10.80 14.48 9.15
N GLU A 147 10.61 15.22 10.24
CA GLU A 147 11.59 15.24 11.32
C GLU A 147 11.73 13.87 11.99
N GLY A 148 10.61 13.18 12.24
CA GLY A 148 10.63 11.80 12.75
C GLY A 148 11.35 10.82 11.81
N ILE A 149 11.13 10.93 10.50
CA ILE A 149 11.79 10.09 9.49
C ILE A 149 13.30 10.37 9.43
N LYS A 150 13.72 11.64 9.49
CA LYS A 150 15.14 12.02 9.56
C LYS A 150 15.82 11.40 10.78
N GLU A 151 15.19 11.46 11.95
CA GLU A 151 15.70 10.83 13.16
C GLU A 151 15.81 9.30 13.03
N ALA A 152 14.81 8.65 12.42
CA ALA A 152 14.83 7.22 12.17
C ALA A 152 15.99 6.81 11.23
N LEU A 153 16.21 7.56 10.16
CA LEU A 153 17.32 7.35 9.22
C LEU A 153 18.69 7.54 9.91
N LEU A 154 18.82 8.54 10.79
CA LEU A 154 20.05 8.75 11.57
C LEU A 154 20.34 7.54 12.48
N LYS A 155 19.34 7.05 13.23
CA LYS A 155 19.48 5.86 14.09
C LYS A 155 19.89 4.61 13.31
N LEU A 156 19.33 4.40 12.12
CA LEU A 156 19.71 3.29 11.26
C LEU A 156 21.18 3.38 10.83
N ARG A 157 21.64 4.58 10.42
CA ARG A 157 23.04 4.81 10.02
C ARG A 157 24.02 4.62 11.16
N GLU A 158 23.67 5.04 12.38
CA GLU A 158 24.49 4.83 13.57
C GLU A 158 24.63 3.35 13.94
N LYS A 159 23.53 2.58 13.85
CA LYS A 159 23.55 1.13 14.09
C LYS A 159 24.43 0.38 13.10
N VAL A 160 24.42 0.79 11.83
CA VAL A 160 25.32 0.21 10.81
C VAL A 160 26.79 0.53 11.16
N LYS A 161 27.11 1.77 11.52
CA LYS A 161 28.47 2.17 11.91
C LYS A 161 28.97 1.41 13.13
N SER A 162 28.16 1.27 14.18
CA SER A 162 28.56 0.55 15.40
C SER A 162 28.79 -0.94 15.16
N THR A 163 28.07 -1.54 14.21
CA THR A 163 28.27 -2.93 13.80
C THR A 163 29.60 -3.11 13.04
N MET A 164 29.99 -2.13 12.22
CA MET A 164 31.24 -2.18 11.45
C MET A 164 32.51 -1.91 12.27
N THR A 165 32.41 -1.18 13.39
CA THR A 165 33.57 -0.87 14.25
C THR A 165 33.89 -1.96 15.28
N ASN A 166 32.99 -2.93 15.46
CA ASN A 166 33.12 -4.03 16.44
C ASN A 166 33.60 -5.34 15.80
N HIS A 167 34.18 -5.30 14.60
CA HIS A 167 34.83 -6.42 13.89
C HIS A 167 36.23 -5.97 13.46
#